data_AF-A0A427YTU0-F1
#
_entry.id   AF-A0A427YTU0-F1
#
_cell.length_a   1.000
_cell.length_b   1.000
_cell.length_c   1.000
_cell.angle_alpha   90.00
_cell.angle_beta   90.00
_cell.angle_gamma   90.00
#
_symmetry.space_group_name_H-M   'P 1'
#
loop_
_entity.id
_entity.type
_entity.pdbx_description
1 polymer ?
#
loop_
_entity_poly.entity_id
_entity_poly.type
_entity_poly.pdbx_seq_one_letter_code
_entity_poly.pdbx_strand_id
1 'polypeptide(L)'
;MRAQSLATTDTIYSADSIEWCPHPGSEGIFVCGTYQVLEPRPGEASGSADAPAEPDSESDDEGAEQSGPRQTERTGRLLVFRVGEDESSFEEIQRIDTAAILDGKWSPRIDDGKSVYAAGDAKGCIATYALDQSSGQLSQQERIQVADPTTLCLSLDWSHRLNPSSPSSLITSLSSGSLAHLTPTPTGLAIDQTFHAHDFEPWIASFDLQHPSVVWSGGDDCKLKSWDLRDTSRPATVNKR
;
A
#
# COMPACT_ATOMS: atom_id res chain seq x y z
N MET A 1 13.91 -27.91 -15.52
CA MET A 1 14.89 -27.67 -14.45
C MET A 1 14.17 -26.84 -13.39
N ARG A 2 13.99 -27.36 -12.16
CA ARG A 2 13.32 -26.62 -11.08
C ARG A 2 14.40 -25.85 -10.34
N ALA A 3 14.28 -24.53 -10.25
CA ALA A 3 15.16 -23.74 -9.39
C ALA A 3 15.00 -24.25 -7.95
N GLN A 4 16.10 -24.56 -7.28
CA GLN A 4 16.09 -24.91 -5.86
C GLN A 4 16.16 -23.62 -5.04
N SER A 5 15.32 -23.52 -4.01
CA SER A 5 15.41 -22.43 -3.04
C SER A 5 16.69 -22.56 -2.23
N LEU A 6 17.41 -21.44 -2.05
CA LEU A 6 18.59 -21.38 -1.17
C LEU A 6 18.17 -21.34 0.31
N ALA A 7 17.14 -20.56 0.61
CA ALA A 7 16.53 -20.45 1.93
C ALA A 7 15.01 -20.31 1.83
N THR A 8 14.29 -20.58 2.91
CA THR A 8 12.84 -20.43 3.01
C THR A 8 12.46 -20.15 4.44
N THR A 9 11.46 -19.29 4.64
CA THR A 9 10.86 -19.03 5.95
C THR A 9 9.33 -18.98 5.81
N ASP A 10 8.61 -19.21 6.90
CA ASP A 10 7.17 -19.04 6.97
C ASP A 10 6.84 -17.68 7.60
N THR A 11 6.20 -16.81 6.83
CA THR A 11 5.79 -15.46 7.26
C THR A 11 4.51 -15.48 8.10
N ILE A 12 3.86 -16.63 8.27
CA ILE A 12 2.59 -16.88 8.96
C ILE A 12 1.37 -16.26 8.24
N TYR A 13 1.50 -15.02 7.77
CA TYR A 13 0.56 -14.34 6.87
C TYR A 13 1.08 -14.41 5.44
N SER A 14 0.20 -14.23 4.45
CA SER A 14 0.63 -14.24 3.05
C SER A 14 1.60 -13.10 2.78
N ALA A 15 2.79 -13.42 2.27
CA ALA A 15 3.75 -12.43 1.79
C ALA A 15 3.21 -11.78 0.52
N ASP A 16 3.00 -10.47 0.56
CA ASP A 16 2.29 -9.74 -0.50
C ASP A 16 3.21 -8.77 -1.24
N SER A 17 4.16 -8.16 -0.52
CA SER A 17 5.20 -7.30 -1.10
C SER A 17 6.57 -7.62 -0.53
N ILE A 18 7.60 -7.51 -1.36
CA ILE A 18 9.02 -7.64 -0.98
C ILE A 18 9.80 -6.52 -1.66
N GLU A 19 10.62 -5.81 -0.90
CA GLU A 19 11.48 -4.76 -1.44
C GLU A 19 12.86 -4.76 -0.76
N TRP A 20 13.92 -4.79 -1.55
CA TRP A 20 15.31 -4.72 -1.08
C TRP A 20 15.73 -3.27 -0.85
N CYS A 21 16.47 -3.01 0.21
CA CYS A 21 17.03 -1.68 0.45
C CYS A 21 18.10 -1.37 -0.61
N PRO A 22 17.93 -0.31 -1.42
CA PRO A 22 18.85 -0.01 -2.52
C PRO A 22 20.07 0.80 -2.07
N HIS A 23 20.16 1.17 -0.80
CA HIS A 23 21.14 2.13 -0.32
C HIS A 23 22.44 1.48 0.13
N PRO A 24 23.61 2.12 -0.11
CA PRO A 24 24.90 1.58 0.28
C PRO A 24 25.01 1.24 1.76
N GLY A 25 25.52 0.05 2.06
CA GLY A 25 25.69 -0.47 3.43
C GLY A 25 24.43 -1.13 4.01
N SER A 26 23.37 -1.29 3.23
CA SER A 26 22.12 -1.94 3.64
C SER A 26 21.58 -2.90 2.58
N GLU A 27 22.37 -3.26 1.57
CA GLU A 27 21.98 -4.12 0.45
C GLU A 27 21.56 -5.53 0.88
N GLY A 28 22.05 -5.99 2.03
CA GLY A 28 21.63 -7.26 2.65
C GLY A 28 20.30 -7.18 3.41
N ILE A 29 19.62 -6.04 3.43
CA ILE A 29 18.33 -5.84 4.10
C ILE A 29 17.21 -5.83 3.08
N PHE A 30 16.16 -6.61 3.36
CA PHE A 30 14.90 -6.53 2.62
C PHE A 30 13.71 -6.52 3.57
N VAL A 31 12.63 -5.96 3.08
CA VAL A 31 11.38 -5.82 3.83
C VAL A 31 10.31 -6.64 3.14
N CYS A 32 9.47 -7.29 3.93
CA CYS A 32 8.31 -8.03 3.46
C CYS A 32 7.04 -7.48 4.12
N GLY A 33 6.14 -6.93 3.30
CA GLY A 33 4.78 -6.63 3.70
C GLY A 33 3.91 -7.87 3.58
N THR A 34 3.09 -8.12 4.60
CA THR A 34 2.18 -9.27 4.61
C THR A 34 0.71 -8.84 4.63
N TYR A 35 -0.13 -9.74 4.13
CA TYR A 35 -1.55 -9.55 3.98
C TYR A 35 -2.31 -10.78 4.48
N GLN A 36 -3.27 -10.57 5.37
CA GLN A 36 -4.16 -11.62 5.87
C GLN A 36 -5.58 -11.08 6.01
N VAL A 37 -6.55 -11.77 5.42
CA VAL A 37 -7.98 -11.55 5.68
C VAL A 37 -8.36 -12.35 6.91
N LEU A 38 -9.00 -11.68 7.87
CA LEU A 38 -9.55 -12.36 9.04
C LEU A 38 -10.95 -12.87 8.70
N GLU A 39 -11.21 -14.13 9.04
CA GLU A 39 -12.56 -14.67 8.98
C GLU A 39 -13.42 -13.98 10.04
N PRO A 40 -14.65 -13.55 9.69
CA PRO A 40 -15.56 -12.96 10.65
C PRO A 40 -15.88 -13.97 11.75
N ARG A 41 -15.84 -13.53 13.01
CA ARG A 41 -16.05 -14.42 14.15
C ARG A 41 -17.45 -15.06 14.08
N PRO A 42 -17.60 -16.36 14.37
CA PRO A 42 -18.92 -16.98 14.49
C PRO A 42 -19.73 -16.25 15.58
N GLY A 43 -20.80 -15.54 15.18
CA GLY A 43 -21.67 -14.77 16.08
C GLY A 43 -21.74 -13.26 15.84
N GLU A 44 -20.80 -12.67 15.07
CA GLU A 44 -20.86 -11.25 14.68
C GLU A 44 -21.64 -11.03 13.36
N ALA A 45 -22.25 -12.09 12.81
CA ALA A 45 -23.07 -12.03 11.59
C ALA A 45 -24.54 -11.63 11.83
N SER A 46 -24.92 -11.27 13.05
CA SER A 46 -26.31 -10.87 13.35
C SER A 46 -26.38 -9.92 14.55
N GLY A 47 -26.64 -8.64 14.28
CA GLY A 47 -27.06 -7.64 15.27
C GLY A 47 -27.36 -6.35 14.52
N SER A 48 -28.57 -5.79 14.54
CA SER A 48 -29.49 -5.68 15.67
C SER A 48 -30.95 -5.95 15.27
N ALA A 49 -31.53 -7.02 15.82
CA ALA A 49 -32.97 -7.12 16.06
C ALA A 49 -33.21 -6.72 17.52
N ASP A 50 -33.41 -5.42 17.76
CA ASP A 50 -34.02 -4.91 18.99
C ASP A 50 -34.97 -3.79 18.58
N ALA A 51 -36.18 -4.19 18.17
CA ALA A 51 -37.34 -3.31 18.11
C ALA A 51 -38.31 -3.75 19.22
N PRO A 52 -38.90 -2.82 20.00
CA PRO A 52 -40.13 -3.13 20.72
C PRO A 52 -41.27 -3.28 19.70
N ALA A 53 -42.09 -4.30 19.91
CA ALA A 53 -43.24 -4.65 19.09
C ALA A 53 -44.34 -3.58 19.12
N GLU A 54 -44.89 -3.26 17.95
CA GLU A 54 -46.23 -2.71 17.74
C GLU A 54 -46.92 -3.63 16.71
N PRO A 55 -48.19 -4.02 16.90
CA PRO A 55 -48.83 -5.07 16.10
C PRO A 55 -49.51 -4.54 14.84
N ASP A 56 -49.73 -5.48 13.91
CA ASP A 56 -50.70 -5.49 12.81
C ASP A 56 -50.36 -4.74 11.52
N SER A 57 -49.80 -5.48 10.56
CA SER A 57 -50.46 -5.65 9.25
C SER A 57 -49.88 -6.84 8.48
N GLU A 58 -50.77 -7.70 8.02
CA GLU A 58 -50.48 -8.84 7.12
C GLU A 58 -50.11 -8.33 5.72
N SER A 59 -48.99 -8.77 5.15
CA SER A 59 -48.91 -9.34 3.78
C SER A 59 -47.46 -9.52 3.30
N ASP A 60 -47.22 -10.74 2.82
CA ASP A 60 -46.36 -11.15 1.71
C ASP A 60 -44.82 -11.19 1.87
N ASP A 61 -44.39 -12.45 1.95
CA ASP A 61 -43.07 -13.05 1.79
C ASP A 61 -42.42 -12.68 0.44
N GLU A 62 -41.41 -11.82 0.46
CA GLU A 62 -40.29 -11.84 -0.50
C GLU A 62 -38.98 -11.54 0.25
N GLY A 63 -38.08 -12.53 0.26
CA GLY A 63 -36.77 -12.46 0.91
C GLY A 63 -35.90 -11.33 0.36
N ALA A 64 -35.77 -10.25 1.12
CA ALA A 64 -34.78 -9.21 0.90
C ALA A 64 -33.57 -9.47 1.82
N GLU A 65 -32.57 -10.20 1.32
CA GLU A 65 -31.22 -10.17 1.89
C GLU A 65 -30.58 -8.80 1.61
N GLN A 66 -30.90 -7.80 2.43
CA GLN A 66 -30.13 -6.57 2.52
C GLN A 66 -29.02 -6.76 3.57
N SER A 67 -28.03 -7.61 3.26
CA SER A 67 -26.75 -7.53 3.94
C SER A 67 -25.96 -6.38 3.32
N GLY A 68 -25.81 -5.26 4.03
CA GLY A 68 -24.82 -4.25 3.67
C GLY A 68 -23.43 -4.89 3.48
N PRO A 69 -22.51 -4.25 2.74
CA PRO A 69 -21.20 -4.83 2.45
C PRO A 69 -20.49 -5.21 3.75
N ARG A 70 -20.24 -6.51 3.92
CA ARG A 70 -19.52 -7.05 5.09
C ARG A 70 -18.10 -6.51 5.06
N GLN A 71 -17.74 -5.69 6.05
CA GLN A 71 -16.42 -5.08 6.09
C GLN A 71 -15.37 -6.17 6.36
N THR A 72 -14.57 -6.48 5.34
CA THR A 72 -13.47 -7.44 5.44
C THR A 72 -12.33 -6.86 6.27
N GLU A 73 -12.06 -7.45 7.43
CA GLU A 73 -10.92 -7.07 8.25
C GLU A 73 -9.62 -7.64 7.66
N ARG A 74 -8.64 -6.77 7.43
CA ARG A 74 -7.35 -7.09 6.81
C ARG A 74 -6.22 -6.71 7.76
N THR A 75 -5.48 -7.70 8.24
CA THR A 75 -4.32 -7.52 9.12
C THR A 75 -3.03 -7.91 8.39
N GLY A 76 -1.91 -7.36 8.84
CA GLY A 76 -0.62 -7.64 8.25
C GLY A 76 0.52 -7.34 9.20
N ARG A 77 1.72 -7.45 8.65
CA ARG A 77 2.98 -7.20 9.31
C ARG A 77 3.98 -6.63 8.32
N LEU A 78 4.82 -5.75 8.81
CA LEU A 78 6.08 -5.39 8.18
C LEU A 78 7.19 -6.21 8.81
N LEU A 79 7.77 -7.13 8.03
CA LEU A 79 8.87 -7.99 8.44
C LEU A 79 10.16 -7.47 7.84
N VAL A 80 11.22 -7.36 8.64
CA VAL A 80 12.54 -6.96 8.15
C VAL A 80 13.48 -8.15 8.25
N PHE A 81 14.14 -8.46 7.15
CA PHE A 81 15.06 -9.58 7.04
C PHE A 81 16.47 -9.09 6.73
N ARG A 82 17.45 -9.86 7.19
CA ARG A 82 18.86 -9.66 6.90
C ARG A 82 19.45 -10.93 6.29
N VAL A 83 20.13 -10.77 5.16
CA VAL A 83 20.90 -11.85 4.52
C VAL A 83 22.20 -12.09 5.29
N GLY A 84 22.53 -13.36 5.49
CA GLY A 84 23.79 -13.77 6.10
C GLY A 84 24.99 -13.52 5.19
N GLU A 85 26.20 -13.48 5.76
CA GLU A 85 27.44 -13.26 4.99
C GLU A 85 27.71 -14.32 3.91
N ASP A 86 27.11 -15.51 4.05
CA ASP A 86 27.23 -16.61 3.11
C ASP A 86 26.28 -16.50 1.91
N GLU A 87 25.40 -15.49 1.89
CA GLU A 87 24.35 -15.25 0.90
C GLU A 87 23.42 -16.46 0.65
N SER A 88 23.48 -17.45 1.53
CA SER A 88 22.73 -18.71 1.43
C SER A 88 21.64 -18.82 2.49
N SER A 89 21.66 -17.91 3.46
CA SER A 89 20.74 -17.82 4.58
C SER A 89 20.26 -16.39 4.81
N PHE A 90 19.13 -16.24 5.50
CA PHE A 90 18.64 -14.95 5.98
C PHE A 90 17.84 -15.15 7.27
N GLU A 91 17.73 -14.11 8.08
CA GLU A 91 17.00 -14.12 9.35
C GLU A 91 16.03 -12.95 9.47
N GLU A 92 14.91 -13.15 10.18
CA GLU A 92 13.99 -12.07 10.56
C GLU A 92 14.59 -11.29 11.72
N ILE A 93 14.93 -10.02 11.49
CA ILE A 93 15.55 -9.14 12.51
C ILE A 93 14.52 -8.19 13.15
N GLN A 94 13.35 -8.04 12.55
CA GLN A 94 12.28 -7.20 13.10
C GLN A 94 10.91 -7.62 12.59
N ARG A 95 9.91 -7.42 13.46
CA ARG A 95 8.49 -7.60 13.17
C ARG A 95 7.68 -6.43 13.71
N ILE A 96 6.83 -5.86 12.87
CA ILE A 96 5.92 -4.78 13.23
C ILE A 96 4.51 -5.18 12.79
N ASP A 97 3.57 -5.33 13.74
CA ASP A 97 2.17 -5.62 13.41
C ASP A 97 1.47 -4.35 12.88
N THR A 98 0.75 -4.50 11.76
CA THR A 98 0.10 -3.40 11.03
C THR A 98 -1.27 -3.83 10.46
N ALA A 99 -1.95 -2.93 9.76
CA ALA A 99 -2.94 -3.37 8.77
C ALA A 99 -2.23 -4.11 7.63
N ALA A 100 -2.98 -4.85 6.81
CA ALA A 100 -2.39 -5.55 5.67
C ALA A 100 -1.66 -4.58 4.73
N ILE A 101 -0.45 -4.93 4.31
CA ILE A 101 0.41 -4.08 3.44
C ILE A 101 0.38 -4.66 2.04
N LEU A 102 -0.04 -3.86 1.06
CA LEU A 102 -0.16 -4.30 -0.33
C LEU A 102 1.07 -3.94 -1.16
N ASP A 103 1.70 -2.82 -0.85
CA ASP A 103 2.93 -2.40 -1.52
C ASP A 103 3.76 -1.51 -0.59
N GLY A 104 5.05 -1.43 -0.89
CA GLY A 104 5.93 -0.50 -0.23
C GLY A 104 7.28 -0.37 -0.93
N LYS A 105 7.82 0.85 -0.89
CA LYS A 105 9.00 1.25 -1.67
C LYS A 105 9.98 2.05 -0.84
N TRP A 106 11.25 1.78 -1.05
CA TRP A 106 12.33 2.65 -0.56
C TRP A 106 12.35 3.96 -1.35
N SER A 107 12.51 5.07 -0.64
CA SER A 107 12.82 6.36 -1.24
C SER A 107 14.10 6.22 -2.06
N PRO A 108 14.20 6.82 -3.26
CA PRO A 108 15.44 6.81 -4.03
C PRO A 108 16.53 7.68 -3.37
N ARG A 109 16.21 8.42 -2.31
CA ARG A 109 17.12 9.34 -1.62
C ARG A 109 17.43 8.83 -0.22
N ILE A 110 18.59 9.25 0.26
CA ILE A 110 18.96 9.15 1.67
C ILE A 110 18.67 10.53 2.27
N ASP A 111 17.62 10.62 3.07
CA ASP A 111 17.16 11.88 3.68
C ASP A 111 17.76 11.99 5.08
N ASP A 112 18.52 13.06 5.36
CA ASP A 112 19.26 13.27 6.62
C ASP A 112 20.10 12.06 7.05
N GLY A 113 20.74 11.38 6.08
CA GLY A 113 21.55 10.19 6.32
C GLY A 113 20.74 8.91 6.58
N LYS A 114 19.40 8.96 6.42
CA LYS A 114 18.51 7.83 6.67
C LYS A 114 17.89 7.32 5.37
N SER A 115 17.88 6.01 5.21
CA SER A 115 17.10 5.33 4.20
C SER A 115 15.65 5.26 4.66
N VAL A 116 14.71 5.74 3.84
CA VAL A 116 13.29 5.80 4.19
C VAL A 116 12.51 4.81 3.35
N TYR A 117 11.65 4.01 3.99
CA TYR A 117 10.72 3.08 3.37
C TYR A 117 9.29 3.56 3.57
N ALA A 118 8.47 3.59 2.52
CA ALA A 118 7.04 3.86 2.61
C ALA A 118 6.23 2.59 2.39
N ALA A 119 5.17 2.39 3.16
CA ALA A 119 4.23 1.28 3.04
C ALA A 119 2.79 1.82 2.92
N GLY A 120 2.04 1.30 1.95
CA GLY A 120 0.61 1.55 1.79
C GLY A 120 -0.18 0.38 2.36
N ASP A 121 -1.17 0.69 3.21
CA ASP A 121 -1.94 -0.33 3.91
C ASP A 121 -3.42 -0.41 3.50
N ALA A 122 -4.06 -1.49 3.97
CA ALA A 122 -5.46 -1.80 3.73
C ALA A 122 -6.46 -0.90 4.47
N LYS A 123 -6.00 0.16 5.13
CA LYS A 123 -6.84 1.16 5.79
C LYS A 123 -6.60 2.56 5.25
N GLY A 124 -6.23 2.66 3.98
CA GLY A 124 -6.08 3.94 3.29
C GLY A 124 -4.99 4.81 3.89
N CYS A 125 -3.98 4.20 4.51
CA CYS A 125 -2.87 4.91 5.12
C CYS A 125 -1.57 4.65 4.36
N ILE A 126 -0.70 5.66 4.36
CA ILE A 126 0.72 5.52 4.05
C ILE A 126 1.48 5.73 5.36
N ALA A 127 2.37 4.79 5.71
CA ALA A 127 3.32 4.98 6.80
C ALA A 127 4.74 5.01 6.24
N THR A 128 5.60 5.88 6.79
CA THR A 128 7.03 5.88 6.45
C THR A 128 7.88 5.46 7.63
N TYR A 129 8.98 4.81 7.33
CA TYR A 129 9.89 4.20 8.28
C TYR A 129 11.32 4.57 7.93
N ALA A 130 12.11 5.00 8.92
CA ALA A 130 13.54 5.22 8.76
C ALA A 130 14.31 3.99 9.21
N LEU A 131 15.25 3.54 8.38
CA LEU A 131 16.20 2.48 8.69
C LEU A 131 17.32 3.02 9.57
N ASP A 132 17.54 2.37 10.71
CA ASP A 132 18.77 2.50 11.47
C ASP A 132 19.83 1.58 10.84
N GLN A 133 20.84 2.17 10.20
CA GLN A 133 21.90 1.43 9.52
C GLN A 133 22.71 0.53 10.46
N SER A 134 22.76 0.85 11.76
CA SER A 134 23.53 0.05 12.72
C SER A 134 22.82 -1.25 13.09
N SER A 135 21.52 -1.17 13.40
CA SER A 135 20.70 -2.32 13.80
C SER A 135 20.01 -3.01 12.63
N GLY A 136 19.87 -2.34 11.48
CA GLY A 136 19.05 -2.77 10.35
C GLY A 136 17.53 -2.70 10.63
N GLN A 137 17.12 -2.09 11.74
CA GLN A 137 15.71 -2.01 12.13
C GLN A 137 15.05 -0.72 11.63
N LEU A 138 13.76 -0.81 11.36
CA LEU A 138 12.89 0.27 10.95
C LEU A 138 12.23 0.97 12.15
N SER A 139 12.18 2.30 12.10
CA SER A 139 11.45 3.13 13.06
C SER A 139 10.42 4.00 12.34
N GLN A 140 9.14 3.87 12.70
CA GLN A 140 8.07 4.64 12.06
C GLN A 140 8.28 6.14 12.30
N GLN A 141 8.23 6.94 11.24
CA GLN A 141 8.40 8.39 11.29
C GLN A 141 7.04 9.11 11.23
N GLU A 142 6.20 8.74 10.26
CA GLU A 142 4.91 9.38 10.02
C GLU A 142 3.88 8.34 9.56
N ARG A 143 2.60 8.70 9.72
CA ARG A 143 1.44 7.94 9.23
C ARG A 143 0.40 8.93 8.72
N ILE A 144 0.02 8.79 7.45
CA ILE A 144 -0.81 9.74 6.73
C ILE A 144 -2.05 9.00 6.22
N GLN A 145 -3.23 9.46 6.64
CA GLN A 145 -4.52 8.96 6.15
C GLN A 145 -4.80 9.58 4.78
N VAL A 146 -4.61 8.83 3.70
CA VAL A 146 -4.76 9.31 2.32
C VAL A 146 -6.14 9.07 1.72
N ALA A 147 -6.90 8.13 2.29
CA ALA A 147 -8.25 7.79 1.89
C ALA A 147 -9.10 7.38 3.10
N ASP A 148 -10.37 7.07 2.88
CA ASP A 148 -11.21 6.48 3.94
C ASP A 148 -10.64 5.13 4.43
N PRO A 149 -10.76 4.76 5.72
CA PRO A 149 -10.24 3.48 6.24
C PRO A 149 -10.80 2.20 5.61
N THR A 150 -11.82 2.29 4.78
CA THR A 150 -12.33 1.17 3.96
C THR A 150 -11.66 1.07 2.58
N THR A 151 -10.92 2.09 2.17
CA THR A 151 -10.18 2.14 0.90
C THR A 151 -8.78 1.56 1.06
N LEU A 152 -8.34 0.70 0.14
CA LEU A 152 -7.00 0.12 0.15
C LEU A 152 -6.02 1.03 -0.60
N CYS A 153 -4.80 1.20 -0.06
CA CYS A 153 -3.66 1.65 -0.84
C CYS A 153 -3.11 0.44 -1.61
N LEU A 154 -3.22 0.43 -2.93
CA LEU A 154 -2.94 -0.75 -3.78
C LEU A 154 -1.49 -0.79 -4.26
N SER A 155 -0.92 0.37 -4.60
CA SER A 155 0.47 0.49 -5.05
C SER A 155 1.06 1.84 -4.67
N LEU A 156 2.38 1.94 -4.57
CA LEU A 156 3.10 3.20 -4.36
C LEU A 156 4.31 3.33 -5.28
N ASP A 157 4.65 4.57 -5.61
CA ASP A 157 5.91 4.89 -6.27
C ASP A 157 6.47 6.23 -5.81
N TRP A 158 7.80 6.33 -5.79
CA TRP A 158 8.54 7.55 -5.48
C TRP A 158 9.00 8.24 -6.75
N SER A 159 8.84 9.56 -6.80
CA SER A 159 9.34 10.35 -7.92
C SER A 159 10.86 10.52 -7.89
N HIS A 160 11.40 10.99 -9.03
CA HIS A 160 12.80 11.41 -9.20
C HIS A 160 13.86 10.32 -8.93
N ARG A 161 13.55 9.05 -9.26
CA ARG A 161 14.50 7.93 -9.14
C ARG A 161 15.84 8.17 -9.87
N LEU A 162 15.82 8.92 -10.99
CA LEU A 162 17.04 9.25 -11.75
C LEU A 162 17.76 10.53 -11.28
N ASN A 163 17.14 11.32 -10.39
CA ASN A 163 17.73 12.55 -9.88
C ASN A 163 17.54 12.63 -8.36
N PRO A 164 18.35 11.90 -7.57
CA PRO A 164 18.23 11.78 -6.13
C PRO A 164 18.56 13.09 -5.37
N SER A 165 18.90 14.19 -6.05
CA SER A 165 19.14 15.50 -5.41
C SER A 165 17.91 16.41 -5.26
N SER A 166 16.82 16.17 -5.99
CA SER A 166 15.55 16.89 -5.79
C SER A 166 14.84 16.45 -4.48
N PRO A 167 13.69 17.00 -4.11
CA PRO A 167 12.82 16.37 -3.10
C PRO A 167 11.92 15.29 -3.74
N SER A 168 11.74 14.13 -3.10
CA SER A 168 10.86 13.07 -3.64
C SER A 168 9.43 13.26 -3.15
N SER A 169 8.50 13.00 -4.04
CA SER A 169 7.05 12.92 -3.81
C SER A 169 6.60 11.47 -4.00
N LEU A 170 5.44 11.14 -3.44
CA LEU A 170 4.82 9.82 -3.54
C LEU A 170 3.55 9.89 -4.40
N ILE A 171 3.30 8.86 -5.17
CA ILE A 171 2.00 8.58 -5.75
C ILE A 171 1.50 7.26 -5.18
N THR A 172 0.22 7.18 -4.84
CA THR A 172 -0.41 5.90 -4.49
C THR A 172 -1.71 5.71 -5.26
N SER A 173 -1.99 4.48 -5.65
CA SER A 173 -3.28 4.09 -6.22
C SER A 173 -4.21 3.57 -5.13
N LEU A 174 -5.49 3.94 -5.24
CA LEU A 174 -6.50 3.66 -4.22
C LEU A 174 -7.60 2.77 -4.79
N SER A 175 -8.12 1.83 -3.99
CA SER A 175 -9.21 0.95 -4.42
C SER A 175 -10.53 1.67 -4.75
N SER A 176 -10.61 2.98 -4.51
CA SER A 176 -11.74 3.81 -4.92
C SER A 176 -11.73 4.18 -6.42
N GLY A 177 -10.69 3.80 -7.17
CA GLY A 177 -10.48 4.29 -8.54
C GLY A 177 -9.58 5.54 -8.62
N SER A 178 -9.21 6.11 -7.46
CA SER A 178 -8.44 7.36 -7.39
C SER A 178 -6.94 7.13 -7.30
N LEU A 179 -6.16 8.16 -7.65
CA LEU A 179 -4.76 8.28 -7.25
C LEU A 179 -4.63 9.44 -6.25
N ALA A 180 -3.72 9.30 -5.28
CA ALA A 180 -3.35 10.36 -4.36
C ALA A 180 -1.86 10.69 -4.51
N HIS A 181 -1.56 11.96 -4.74
CA HIS A 181 -0.20 12.49 -4.86
C HIS A 181 0.17 13.22 -3.57
N LEU A 182 1.31 12.85 -2.99
CA LEU A 182 1.84 13.43 -1.76
C LEU A 182 3.16 14.12 -2.04
N THR A 183 3.34 15.33 -1.50
CA THR A 183 4.55 16.13 -1.67
C THR A 183 5.24 16.40 -0.33
N PRO A 184 6.57 16.58 -0.34
CA PRO A 184 7.32 16.90 0.87
C PRO A 184 7.01 18.31 1.35
N THR A 185 6.84 18.43 2.67
CA THR A 185 6.66 19.68 3.42
C THR A 185 7.74 19.78 4.50
N PRO A 186 7.90 20.93 5.19
CA PRO A 186 8.84 21.05 6.29
C PRO A 186 8.59 20.08 7.47
N THR A 187 7.39 19.49 7.56
CA THR A 187 6.98 18.62 8.67
C THR A 187 6.77 17.15 8.28
N GLY A 188 7.11 16.77 7.04
CA GLY A 188 6.84 15.43 6.49
C GLY A 188 6.09 15.48 5.17
N LEU A 189 5.44 14.39 4.77
CA LEU A 189 4.65 14.36 3.55
C LEU A 189 3.22 14.88 3.78
N ALA A 190 2.66 15.56 2.79
CA ALA A 190 1.26 16.00 2.78
C ALA A 190 0.60 15.66 1.45
N ILE A 191 -0.71 15.39 1.49
CA ILE A 191 -1.51 15.17 0.29
C ILE A 191 -1.60 16.49 -0.47
N ASP A 192 -1.05 16.52 -1.68
CA ASP A 192 -1.14 17.65 -2.60
C ASP A 192 -2.51 17.62 -3.31
N GLN A 193 -2.84 16.47 -3.89
CA GLN A 193 -4.08 16.28 -4.63
C GLN A 193 -4.51 14.82 -4.65
N THR A 194 -5.80 14.60 -4.84
CA THR A 194 -6.40 13.30 -5.10
C THR A 194 -7.36 13.44 -6.26
N PHE A 195 -7.30 12.54 -7.24
CA PHE A 195 -8.09 12.63 -8.45
C PHE A 195 -8.59 11.25 -8.88
N HIS A 196 -9.81 11.21 -9.42
CA HIS A 196 -10.42 9.99 -9.94
C HIS A 196 -9.75 9.57 -11.24
N ALA A 197 -9.05 8.44 -11.23
CA ALA A 197 -8.24 8.01 -12.35
C ALA A 197 -8.88 6.87 -13.15
N HIS A 198 -9.53 5.93 -12.48
CA HIS A 198 -10.12 4.73 -13.07
C HIS A 198 -11.52 4.48 -12.50
N ASP A 199 -12.39 3.89 -13.32
CA ASP A 199 -13.74 3.51 -12.89
C ASP A 199 -13.75 2.25 -12.01
N PHE A 200 -12.60 1.58 -11.92
CA PHE A 200 -12.32 0.36 -11.14
C PHE A 200 -10.95 0.51 -10.48
N GLU A 201 -10.55 -0.45 -9.64
CA GLU A 201 -9.28 -0.44 -8.92
C GLU A 201 -8.07 -0.24 -9.86
N PRO A 202 -7.27 0.83 -9.66
CA PRO A 202 -5.96 0.97 -10.27
C PRO A 202 -4.94 0.16 -9.46
N TRP A 203 -4.55 -0.99 -9.98
CA TRP A 203 -3.59 -1.89 -9.34
C TRP A 203 -2.15 -1.40 -9.38
N ILE A 204 -1.85 -0.37 -10.18
CA ILE A 204 -0.52 0.21 -10.25
C ILE A 204 -0.57 1.71 -10.54
N ALA A 205 0.32 2.45 -9.89
CA ALA A 205 0.69 3.82 -10.22
C ALA A 205 2.22 3.97 -10.17
N SER A 206 2.81 4.65 -11.15
CA SER A 206 4.26 4.86 -11.20
C SER A 206 4.62 6.18 -11.88
N PHE A 207 5.68 6.84 -11.41
CA PHE A 207 6.22 8.03 -12.03
C PHE A 207 6.93 7.70 -13.34
N ASP A 208 6.80 8.58 -14.33
CA ASP A 208 7.71 8.58 -15.47
C ASP A 208 9.13 8.94 -15.00
N LEU A 209 10.11 8.12 -15.41
CA LEU A 209 11.50 8.27 -14.95
C LEU A 209 12.14 9.58 -15.43
N GLN A 210 11.75 10.07 -16.60
CA GLN A 210 12.34 11.26 -17.22
C GLN A 210 11.52 12.53 -16.95
N HIS A 211 10.22 12.39 -16.74
CA HIS A 211 9.28 13.49 -16.52
C HIS A 211 8.53 13.29 -15.19
N PRO A 212 9.09 13.69 -14.03
CA PRO A 212 8.49 13.46 -12.71
C PRO A 212 7.13 14.15 -12.47
N SER A 213 6.67 15.01 -13.40
CA SER A 213 5.31 15.54 -13.40
C SER A 213 4.30 14.61 -14.08
N VAL A 214 4.74 13.48 -14.64
CA VAL A 214 3.89 12.50 -15.32
C VAL A 214 3.83 11.23 -14.48
N VAL A 215 2.62 10.72 -14.26
CA VAL A 215 2.39 9.41 -13.63
C VAL A 215 1.60 8.51 -14.57
N TRP A 216 1.93 7.23 -14.57
CA TRP A 216 1.25 6.17 -15.28
C TRP A 216 0.42 5.36 -14.30
N SER A 217 -0.77 4.92 -14.71
CA SER A 217 -1.63 4.06 -13.91
C SER A 217 -2.34 3.00 -14.75
N GLY A 218 -2.51 1.82 -14.17
CA GLY A 218 -3.21 0.69 -14.79
C GLY A 218 -4.22 0.09 -13.82
N GLY A 219 -5.38 -0.33 -14.33
CA GLY A 219 -6.46 -0.87 -13.50
C GLY A 219 -7.38 -1.86 -14.19
N ASP A 220 -8.37 -2.36 -13.46
CA ASP A 220 -9.33 -3.39 -13.89
C ASP A 220 -10.26 -2.93 -15.02
N ASP A 221 -10.31 -1.63 -15.28
CA ASP A 221 -10.97 -1.08 -16.48
C ASP A 221 -10.24 -1.42 -17.79
N CYS A 222 -9.15 -2.21 -17.72
CA CYS A 222 -8.26 -2.60 -18.81
C CYS A 222 -7.66 -1.39 -19.53
N LYS A 223 -7.45 -0.29 -18.79
CA LYS A 223 -6.83 0.93 -19.31
C LYS A 223 -5.47 1.14 -18.66
N LEU A 224 -4.51 1.53 -19.48
CA LEU A 224 -3.27 2.19 -19.10
C LEU A 224 -3.44 3.67 -19.41
N LYS A 225 -3.30 4.52 -18.39
CA LYS A 225 -3.43 5.97 -18.50
C LYS A 225 -2.13 6.65 -18.08
N SER A 226 -1.83 7.79 -18.69
CA SER A 226 -0.86 8.74 -18.15
C SER A 226 -1.57 10.00 -17.69
N TRP A 227 -1.02 10.65 -16.68
CA TRP A 227 -1.56 11.85 -16.06
C TRP A 227 -0.45 12.87 -15.89
N ASP A 228 -0.75 14.13 -16.21
CA ASP A 228 0.12 15.25 -15.88
C ASP A 228 -0.33 15.81 -14.52
N LEU A 229 0.54 15.74 -13.51
CA LEU A 229 0.22 16.22 -12.16
C LEU A 229 -0.03 17.73 -12.09
N ARG A 230 0.28 18.48 -13.15
CA ARG A 230 -0.05 19.91 -13.26
C ARG A 230 -1.51 20.15 -13.72
N ASP A 231 -2.14 19.14 -14.32
CA ASP A 231 -3.56 19.15 -14.73
C ASP A 231 -4.12 17.72 -14.71
N THR A 232 -4.69 17.33 -13.57
CA THR A 232 -5.25 15.99 -13.33
C THR A 232 -6.73 15.88 -13.70
N SER A 233 -7.31 16.89 -14.38
CA SER A 233 -8.71 16.89 -14.79
C SER A 233 -9.05 15.84 -15.86
N ARG A 234 -8.02 15.33 -16.56
CA ARG A 234 -8.13 14.30 -17.59
C ARG A 234 -6.81 13.56 -17.78
N PRO A 235 -6.83 12.31 -18.28
CA PRO A 235 -5.60 11.63 -18.65
C PRO A 235 -4.93 12.32 -19.83
N ALA A 236 -3.61 12.44 -19.78
CA ALA A 236 -2.78 12.92 -20.87
C ALA A 236 -2.74 11.91 -22.03
N THR A 237 -2.79 10.61 -21.73
CA THR A 237 -2.89 9.53 -22.72
C THR A 237 -3.69 8.37 -22.15
N VAL A 238 -4.39 7.64 -23.03
CA VAL A 238 -5.05 6.38 -22.73
C VAL A 238 -4.69 5.40 -23.84
N ASN A 239 -4.34 4.15 -23.50
CA ASN A 239 -4.09 3.13 -24.51
C ASN A 239 -5.31 2.92 -25.41
N LYS A 240 -5.05 2.59 -26.69
CA LYS A 240 -6.10 2.16 -27.61
C LYS A 240 -6.49 0.72 -27.31
N ARG A 241 -7.78 0.42 -27.41
CA ARG A 241 -8.30 -0.94 -27.45
C ARG A 241 -7.92 -1.64 -28.74
#